data_AF-A0A931ZL41-F1
#
_entry.id   AF-A0A931ZL41-F1
#
_cell.length_a   1.000
_cell.length_b   1.000
_cell.length_c   1.000
_cell.angle_alpha   90.00
_cell.angle_beta   90.00
_cell.angle_gamma   90.00
#
_symmetry.space_group_name_H-M   'P 1'
#
loop_
_entity.id
_entity.type
_entity.pdbx_description
1 polymer ?
#
loop_
_entity_poly.entity_id
_entity_poly.type
_entity_poly.pdbx_seq_one_letter_code
_entity_poly.pdbx_strand_id
1 'polypeptide(L)'
;MPRFYKNPFHIDHHEGRVISKEELDAKRQAAVDAKTIVSWKSPVHIFKQRSKKYFTKVTLYALVAILAAIAFGEFFLVGVIIAIVFVVLVLAHSAPEVIEHKVNNMGIISGGKVFLWEDLDSFWFDKRGDERLLIVQTNLHFPSRLIIILTTISERTLLDILEKHIHYHQAPVHTLLDKWSHTLQRRFTLD
;
A
#
# COMPACT_ATOMS: atom_id res chain seq x y z
N MET A 1 11.13 -21.98 -4.71
CA MET A 1 9.84 -21.26 -4.61
C MET A 1 9.12 -21.74 -3.36
N PRO A 2 8.79 -20.87 -2.40
CA PRO A 2 7.99 -21.29 -1.24
C PRO A 2 6.57 -21.65 -1.70
N ARG A 3 6.12 -22.86 -1.38
CA ARG A 3 4.74 -23.32 -1.62
C ARG A 3 3.85 -22.73 -0.53
N PHE A 4 3.02 -21.76 -0.91
CA PHE A 4 2.00 -21.19 -0.03
C PHE A 4 0.86 -22.20 0.13
N TYR A 5 0.85 -22.92 1.25
CA TYR A 5 -0.26 -23.80 1.60
C TYR A 5 -1.44 -22.91 2.03
N LYS A 6 -2.51 -22.87 1.23
CA LYS A 6 -3.75 -22.18 1.60
C LYS A 6 -4.46 -23.01 2.65
N ASN A 7 -4.36 -22.64 3.93
CA ASN A 7 -5.09 -23.32 4.99
C ASN A 7 -6.61 -23.25 4.70
N PRO A 8 -7.35 -24.37 4.75
CA PRO A 8 -8.78 -24.37 4.42
C PRO A 8 -9.68 -23.77 5.49
N PHE A 9 -9.11 -23.39 6.63
CA PHE A 9 -9.83 -22.96 7.81
C PHE A 9 -9.36 -21.56 8.22
N HIS A 10 -10.30 -20.67 8.45
CA HIS A 10 -10.05 -19.35 9.04
C HIS A 10 -10.49 -19.40 10.50
N ILE A 11 -9.64 -18.90 11.39
CA ILE A 11 -9.92 -18.89 12.83
C ILE A 11 -10.54 -17.54 13.14
N ASP A 12 -11.81 -17.55 13.55
CA ASP A 12 -12.43 -16.36 14.11
C ASP A 12 -11.84 -16.13 15.51
N HIS A 13 -11.04 -15.08 15.65
CA HIS A 13 -10.33 -14.80 16.89
C HIS A 13 -11.25 -14.29 18.02
N HIS A 14 -12.49 -13.89 17.71
CA HIS A 14 -13.47 -13.47 18.72
C HIS A 14 -14.30 -14.65 19.27
N GLU A 15 -14.69 -15.61 18.42
CA GLU A 15 -15.49 -16.77 18.86
C GLU A 15 -14.66 -18.06 19.08
N GLY A 16 -13.40 -18.09 18.66
CA GLY A 16 -12.57 -19.31 18.71
C GLY A 16 -13.08 -20.44 17.81
N ARG A 17 -14.01 -20.12 16.89
CA ARG A 17 -14.61 -21.08 15.96
C ARG A 17 -13.82 -21.15 14.67
N VAL A 18 -13.65 -22.38 14.20
CA VAL A 18 -13.10 -22.65 12.87
C VAL A 18 -14.24 -22.49 11.87
N ILE A 19 -14.21 -21.40 11.11
CA ILE A 19 -15.22 -21.10 10.09
C ILE A 19 -14.82 -21.79 8.78
N SER A 20 -15.78 -22.47 8.14
CA SER A 20 -15.55 -23.07 6.81
C SER A 20 -15.40 -21.97 5.75
N LYS A 21 -14.63 -22.23 4.69
CA LYS A 21 -14.46 -21.28 3.56
C LYS A 21 -15.80 -20.76 3.02
N GLU A 22 -16.80 -21.64 2.93
CA GLU A 22 -18.11 -21.30 2.40
C GLU A 22 -18.86 -20.28 3.28
N GLU A 23 -18.70 -20.37 4.60
CA GLU A 23 -19.30 -19.42 5.55
C GLU A 23 -18.58 -18.07 5.54
N LEU A 24 -17.25 -18.08 5.40
CA LEU A 24 -16.45 -16.86 5.25
C LEU A 24 -16.81 -16.12 3.95
N ASP A 25 -16.97 -16.86 2.85
CA ASP A 25 -17.35 -16.29 1.55
C ASP A 25 -18.78 -15.72 1.61
N ALA A 26 -19.70 -16.39 2.31
CA ALA A 26 -21.04 -15.85 2.57
C ALA A 26 -21.01 -14.56 3.43
N LYS A 27 -20.19 -14.52 4.49
CA LYS A 27 -19.98 -13.31 5.30
C LYS A 27 -19.39 -12.16 4.46
N ARG A 28 -18.44 -12.45 3.57
CA ARG A 28 -17.84 -11.45 2.66
C ARG A 28 -18.87 -10.90 1.68
N GLN A 29 -19.71 -11.76 1.12
CA GLN A 29 -20.78 -11.34 0.22
C GLN A 29 -21.79 -10.46 0.97
N ALA A 30 -22.22 -10.86 2.17
CA ALA A 30 -23.11 -10.06 3.01
C ALA A 30 -22.49 -8.69 3.38
N ALA A 31 -21.18 -8.62 3.58
CA ALA A 31 -20.47 -7.38 3.83
C ALA A 31 -20.40 -6.47 2.59
N VAL A 32 -20.32 -7.02 1.37
CA VAL A 32 -20.43 -6.21 0.14
C VAL A 32 -21.80 -5.53 0.06
N ASP A 33 -22.85 -6.25 0.42
CA ASP A 33 -24.24 -5.77 0.36
C ASP A 33 -24.65 -4.93 1.58
N ALA A 34 -23.81 -4.91 2.63
CA ALA A 34 -24.08 -4.17 3.86
C ALA A 34 -24.07 -2.65 3.66
N LYS A 35 -24.86 -1.95 4.48
CA LYS A 35 -24.97 -0.49 4.45
C LYS A 35 -23.60 0.17 4.67
N THR A 36 -23.16 0.94 3.68
CA THR A 36 -21.94 1.75 3.77
C THR A 36 -22.17 2.94 4.69
N ILE A 37 -21.29 3.12 5.69
CA ILE A 37 -21.33 4.24 6.63
C ILE A 37 -20.58 5.42 6.03
N VAL A 38 -19.40 5.15 5.46
CA VAL A 38 -18.50 6.17 4.90
C VAL A 38 -17.82 5.60 3.66
N SER A 39 -17.62 6.43 2.64
CA SER A 39 -16.83 6.10 1.44
C SER A 39 -15.96 7.28 1.01
N TRP A 40 -14.75 6.98 0.53
CA TRP A 40 -13.85 7.97 -0.06
C TRP A 40 -12.97 7.34 -1.13
N LYS A 41 -12.35 8.18 -1.96
CA LYS A 41 -11.43 7.73 -3.01
C LYS A 41 -10.02 8.23 -2.72
N SER A 42 -9.05 7.32 -2.78
CA SER A 42 -7.65 7.66 -2.56
C SER A 42 -6.72 6.88 -3.50
N PRO A 43 -5.52 7.41 -3.83
CA PRO A 43 -4.52 6.66 -4.58
C PRO A 43 -4.09 5.39 -3.83
N VAL A 44 -3.75 4.31 -4.56
CA VAL A 44 -3.28 3.05 -3.94
C VAL A 44 -2.02 3.22 -3.08
N HIS A 45 -1.18 4.17 -3.48
CA HIS A 45 0.10 4.45 -2.85
C HIS A 45 0.38 5.94 -2.92
N ILE A 46 1.21 6.43 -1.98
CA ILE A 46 1.66 7.82 -1.95
C ILE A 46 2.36 8.10 -3.29
N PHE A 47 1.75 8.95 -4.11
CA PHE A 47 2.27 9.23 -5.43
C PHE A 47 3.02 10.55 -5.44
N LYS A 48 4.34 10.44 -5.35
CA LYS A 48 5.22 11.57 -5.59
C LYS A 48 5.42 11.71 -7.11
N GLN A 49 4.67 12.62 -7.73
CA GLN A 49 4.88 12.98 -9.14
C GLN A 49 6.37 13.24 -9.40
N ARG A 50 6.91 12.55 -10.40
CA ARG A 50 8.30 12.79 -10.83
C ARG A 50 8.38 14.23 -11.35
N SER A 51 9.23 15.04 -10.71
CA SER A 51 9.35 16.46 -11.07
C SER A 51 9.98 16.62 -12.44
N LYS A 52 9.76 17.77 -13.10
CA LYS A 52 10.43 18.09 -14.39
C LYS A 52 11.95 17.90 -14.32
N LYS A 53 12.56 18.17 -13.15
CA LYS A 53 13.99 17.95 -12.89
C LYS A 53 14.42 16.49 -13.04
N TYR A 54 13.56 15.52 -12.71
CA TYR A 54 13.84 14.10 -12.89
C TYR A 54 13.99 13.77 -14.39
N PHE A 55 13.02 14.19 -15.21
CA PHE A 55 13.07 13.99 -16.64
C PHE A 55 14.25 14.70 -17.30
N THR A 56 14.56 15.94 -16.90
CA THR A 56 15.75 16.64 -17.39
C THR A 56 17.04 15.87 -17.12
N LYS A 57 17.19 15.28 -15.92
CA LYS A 57 18.36 14.45 -15.59
C LYS A 57 18.42 13.19 -16.46
N VAL A 58 17.31 12.47 -16.60
CA VAL A 58 17.25 11.26 -17.43
C VAL A 58 17.63 11.58 -18.88
N THR A 59 17.08 12.65 -19.45
CA THR A 59 17.42 13.09 -20.82
C THR A 59 18.88 13.51 -20.93
N LEU A 60 19.43 14.20 -19.93
CA LEU A 60 20.84 14.60 -19.93
C LEU A 60 21.78 13.40 -19.90
N TYR A 61 21.55 12.43 -19.01
CA TYR A 61 22.35 11.21 -18.94
C TYR A 61 22.24 10.37 -20.21
N ALA A 62 21.03 10.25 -20.77
CA ALA A 62 20.80 9.57 -22.03
C ALA A 62 21.58 10.22 -23.18
N LEU A 63 21.55 11.56 -23.27
CA LEU A 63 22.26 12.30 -24.31
C LEU A 63 23.78 12.07 -24.21
N VAL A 64 24.34 12.18 -23.00
CA VAL A 64 25.78 11.93 -22.78
C VAL A 64 26.15 10.50 -23.17
N ALA A 65 25.33 9.51 -22.78
CA ALA A 65 25.57 8.11 -23.13
C ALA A 65 25.48 7.86 -24.64
N ILE A 66 24.53 8.49 -25.35
CA ILE A 66 24.40 8.39 -26.80
C ILE A 66 25.61 9.02 -27.51
N LEU A 67 26.03 10.22 -27.09
CA LEU A 67 27.20 10.88 -27.67
C LEU A 67 28.47 10.05 -27.45
N ALA A 68 28.64 9.46 -26.27
CA ALA A 68 29.75 8.55 -25.99
C ALA A 68 29.70 7.31 -26.89
N ALA A 69 28.53 6.67 -27.04
CA ALA A 69 28.36 5.50 -27.89
C ALA A 69 28.73 5.79 -29.36
N ILE A 70 28.31 6.95 -29.88
CA ILE A 70 28.66 7.40 -31.24
C ILE A 70 30.17 7.66 -31.34
N ALA A 71 30.79 8.27 -30.33
CA ALA A 71 32.23 8.53 -30.33
C ALA A 71 33.07 7.23 -30.35
N PHE A 72 32.56 6.15 -29.75
CA PHE A 72 33.17 4.81 -29.82
C PHE A 72 32.81 4.03 -31.10
N GLY A 73 31.95 4.56 -31.98
CA GLY A 73 31.49 3.89 -33.19
C GLY A 73 30.42 2.81 -32.97
N GLU A 74 29.86 2.73 -31.75
CA GLU A 74 28.92 1.69 -31.33
C GLU A 74 27.47 2.09 -31.58
N PHE A 75 27.05 2.08 -32.85
CA PHE A 75 25.69 2.47 -33.24
C PHE A 75 24.59 1.54 -32.71
N PHE A 76 24.91 0.26 -32.49
CA PHE A 76 23.96 -0.68 -31.89
C PHE A 76 23.61 -0.28 -30.45
N LEU A 77 24.59 0.18 -29.69
CA LEU A 77 24.44 0.59 -28.29
C LEU A 77 23.50 1.81 -28.17
N VAL A 78 23.50 2.72 -29.16
CA VAL A 78 22.56 3.84 -29.23
C VAL A 78 21.11 3.34 -29.22
N GLY A 79 20.79 2.32 -30.01
CA GLY A 79 19.45 1.72 -30.05
C GLY A 79 19.02 1.14 -28.69
N VAL A 80 19.94 0.48 -27.99
CA VAL A 80 19.71 -0.06 -26.65
C VAL A 80 19.44 1.06 -25.64
N ILE A 81 20.23 2.14 -25.67
CA ILE A 81 20.01 3.30 -24.78
C ILE A 81 18.61 3.88 -25.02
N ILE A 82 18.21 4.07 -26.28
CA ILE A 82 16.89 4.60 -26.62
C ILE A 82 15.77 3.70 -26.07
N ALA A 83 15.91 2.38 -26.20
CA ALA A 83 14.93 1.44 -25.65
C ALA A 83 14.82 1.53 -24.12
N ILE A 84 15.95 1.64 -23.41
CA ILE A 84 15.95 1.80 -21.95
C ILE A 84 15.30 3.12 -21.55
N VAL A 85 15.64 4.22 -22.22
CA VAL A 85 15.05 5.54 -21.95
C VAL A 85 13.54 5.50 -22.16
N PHE A 86 13.08 4.86 -23.23
CA PHE A 86 11.66 4.67 -23.49
C PHE A 86 10.95 3.95 -22.33
N VAL A 87 11.51 2.82 -21.85
CA VAL A 87 10.95 2.08 -20.70
C VAL A 87 10.90 2.96 -19.45
N VAL A 88 11.98 3.70 -19.15
CA VAL A 88 12.04 4.61 -18.00
C VAL A 88 10.97 5.70 -18.09
N LEU A 89 10.75 6.28 -19.27
CA LEU A 89 9.74 7.30 -19.48
C LEU A 89 8.32 6.76 -19.29
N VAL A 90 8.02 5.57 -19.84
CA VAL A 90 6.71 4.93 -19.69
C VAL A 90 6.44 4.62 -18.21
N LEU A 91 7.40 4.02 -17.51
CA LEU A 91 7.28 3.74 -16.07
C LEU A 91 7.19 5.00 -15.22
N ALA A 92 7.83 6.10 -15.63
CA ALA A 92 7.75 7.36 -14.91
C ALA A 92 6.42 8.09 -15.12
N HIS A 93 5.68 7.78 -16.19
CA HIS A 93 4.40 8.42 -16.54
C HIS A 93 3.17 7.64 -16.04
N SER A 94 3.33 6.41 -15.56
CA SER A 94 2.21 5.64 -15.03
C SER A 94 1.65 6.30 -13.76
N ALA A 95 0.49 6.94 -13.89
CA ALA A 95 -0.25 7.52 -12.77
C ALA A 95 -0.75 6.42 -11.82
N PRO A 96 -0.85 6.71 -10.52
CA PRO A 96 -1.39 5.77 -9.54
C PRO A 96 -2.88 5.57 -9.82
N GLU A 97 -3.34 4.33 -9.74
CA GLU A 97 -4.77 4.04 -9.79
C GLU A 97 -5.46 4.64 -8.55
N VAL A 98 -6.64 5.24 -8.76
CA VAL A 98 -7.47 5.75 -7.67
C VAL A 98 -8.46 4.67 -7.28
N ILE A 99 -8.38 4.24 -6.02
CA ILE A 99 -9.23 3.19 -5.47
C ILE A 99 -10.29 3.80 -4.56
N GLU A 100 -11.47 3.19 -4.55
CA GLU A 100 -12.52 3.50 -3.59
C GLU A 100 -12.36 2.67 -2.31
N HIS A 101 -12.45 3.35 -1.17
CA HIS A 101 -12.48 2.78 0.16
C HIS A 101 -13.86 2.99 0.77
N LYS A 102 -14.41 1.95 1.39
CA LYS A 102 -15.70 1.99 2.08
C LYS A 102 -15.54 1.40 3.47
N VAL A 103 -16.19 2.01 4.45
CA VAL A 103 -16.34 1.46 5.79
C VAL A 103 -17.81 1.15 5.98
N ASN A 104 -18.13 -0.10 6.26
CA ASN A 104 -19.48 -0.58 6.52
C ASN A 104 -19.58 -1.10 7.97
N ASN A 105 -20.72 -1.66 8.35
CA ASN A 105 -20.91 -2.19 9.71
C ASN A 105 -20.18 -3.53 9.95
N MET A 106 -19.71 -4.20 8.90
CA MET A 106 -19.07 -5.53 8.98
C MET A 106 -17.54 -5.48 8.82
N GLY A 107 -16.97 -4.37 8.36
CA GLY A 107 -15.56 -4.22 8.05
C GLY A 107 -15.21 -3.05 7.14
N ILE A 108 -14.02 -3.15 6.55
CA ILE A 108 -13.43 -2.17 5.63
C ILE A 108 -13.31 -2.81 4.25
N ILE A 109 -13.82 -2.14 3.22
CA ILE A 109 -13.69 -2.53 1.83
C ILE A 109 -12.66 -1.61 1.17
N SER A 110 -11.63 -2.19 0.58
CA SER A 110 -10.57 -1.44 -0.11
C SER A 110 -10.17 -2.17 -1.38
N GLY A 111 -10.25 -1.49 -2.54
CA GLY A 111 -9.78 -2.06 -3.81
C GLY A 111 -10.48 -3.35 -4.22
N GLY A 112 -11.77 -3.48 -3.93
CA GLY A 112 -12.56 -4.68 -4.22
C GLY A 112 -12.33 -5.85 -3.26
N LYS A 113 -11.53 -5.68 -2.20
CA LYS A 113 -11.36 -6.67 -1.13
C LYS A 113 -12.09 -6.24 0.12
N VAL A 114 -12.76 -7.19 0.76
CA VAL A 114 -13.46 -7.01 2.03
C VAL A 114 -12.55 -7.52 3.16
N PHE A 115 -12.30 -6.65 4.13
CA PHE A 115 -11.62 -6.96 5.38
C PHE A 115 -12.65 -6.87 6.49
N LEU A 116 -13.05 -8.00 7.07
CA LEU A 116 -14.04 -8.04 8.16
C LEU A 116 -13.42 -7.50 9.45
N TRP A 117 -14.23 -6.98 10.38
CA TRP A 117 -13.72 -6.52 11.67
C TRP A 117 -12.96 -7.61 12.44
N GLU A 118 -13.39 -8.87 12.33
CA GLU A 118 -12.71 -10.05 12.92
C GLU A 118 -11.29 -10.28 12.40
N ASP A 119 -10.95 -9.74 11.23
CA ASP A 119 -9.62 -9.84 10.62
C ASP A 119 -8.70 -8.65 10.99
N LEU A 120 -9.26 -7.61 11.61
CA LEU A 120 -8.60 -6.36 11.94
C LEU A 120 -8.30 -6.31 13.44
N ASP A 121 -7.08 -5.94 13.78
CA ASP A 121 -6.60 -5.96 15.17
C ASP A 121 -6.59 -4.55 15.78
N SER A 122 -5.83 -3.66 15.16
CA SER A 122 -5.56 -2.33 15.69
C SER A 122 -5.33 -1.32 14.58
N PHE A 123 -5.49 -0.03 14.88
CA PHE A 123 -5.21 1.03 13.91
C PHE A 123 -4.52 2.24 14.53
N TRP A 124 -3.83 3.00 13.68
CA TRP A 124 -3.25 4.30 14.03
C TRP A 124 -3.18 5.19 12.80
N PHE A 125 -3.00 6.49 13.05
CA PHE A 125 -2.76 7.47 12.01
C PHE A 125 -1.27 7.76 11.89
N ASP A 126 -0.79 7.91 10.66
CA ASP A 126 0.58 8.30 10.34
C ASP A 126 0.56 9.46 9.32
N LYS A 127 1.63 10.25 9.26
CA LYS A 127 1.76 11.36 8.33
C LYS A 127 3.07 11.24 7.57
N ARG A 128 2.99 11.07 6.24
CA ARG A 128 4.16 11.01 5.37
C ARG A 128 4.16 12.18 4.40
N GLY A 129 5.01 13.17 4.69
CA GLY A 129 5.02 14.42 3.93
C GLY A 129 3.76 15.24 4.25
N ASP A 130 2.94 15.52 3.24
CA ASP A 130 1.66 16.23 3.40
C ASP A 130 0.44 15.30 3.41
N GLU A 131 0.64 14.02 3.07
CA GLU A 131 -0.44 13.03 3.04
C GLU A 131 -0.62 12.38 4.42
N ARG A 132 -1.88 12.19 4.79
CA ARG A 132 -2.30 11.50 6.02
C ARG A 132 -2.64 10.05 5.68
N LEU A 133 -2.22 9.13 6.52
CA LEU A 133 -2.39 7.70 6.33
C LEU A 133 -3.14 7.11 7.51
N LEU A 134 -4.10 6.25 7.22
CA LEU A 134 -4.69 5.32 8.17
C LEU A 134 -4.01 3.98 7.96
N ILE A 135 -3.41 3.48 9.02
CA ILE A 135 -2.76 2.19 9.03
C ILE A 135 -3.57 1.27 9.94
N VAL A 136 -4.09 0.19 9.38
CA VAL A 136 -4.83 -0.84 10.10
C VAL A 136 -4.02 -2.12 10.07
N GLN A 137 -3.68 -2.63 11.25
CA GLN A 137 -3.04 -3.93 11.41
C GLN A 137 -4.08 -5.03 11.24
N THR A 138 -3.73 -6.02 10.44
CA THR A 138 -4.58 -7.16 10.16
C THR A 138 -3.94 -8.40 10.76
N ASN A 139 -4.77 -9.35 11.22
CA ASN A 139 -4.28 -10.67 11.64
C ASN A 139 -4.30 -11.69 10.48
N LEU A 140 -4.39 -11.19 9.25
CA LEU A 140 -4.37 -11.99 8.03
C LEU A 140 -2.92 -12.37 7.68
N HIS A 141 -2.74 -13.56 7.11
CA HIS A 141 -1.44 -14.01 6.58
C HIS A 141 -0.90 -13.07 5.50
N PHE A 142 -1.77 -12.43 4.72
CA PHE A 142 -1.42 -11.40 3.74
C PHE A 142 -2.66 -10.60 3.30
N PRO A 143 -2.60 -9.25 3.23
CA PRO A 143 -1.57 -8.37 3.77
C PRO A 143 -1.64 -8.33 5.31
N SER A 144 -0.51 -8.08 6.00
CA SER A 144 -0.41 -7.92 7.47
C SER A 144 -0.76 -6.50 7.96
N ARG A 145 -0.86 -5.57 7.02
CA ARG A 145 -1.16 -4.17 7.29
C ARG A 145 -1.85 -3.56 6.09
N LEU A 146 -3.00 -2.96 6.33
CA LEU A 146 -3.75 -2.18 5.37
C LEU A 146 -3.38 -0.71 5.54
N ILE A 147 -2.83 -0.10 4.50
CA ILE A 147 -2.46 1.32 4.48
C ILE A 147 -3.43 2.02 3.55
N ILE A 148 -4.15 3.02 4.06
CA ILE A 148 -5.16 3.77 3.32
C ILE A 148 -4.82 5.26 3.40
N ILE A 149 -4.87 5.95 2.26
CA ILE A 149 -4.58 7.38 2.20
C ILE A 149 -5.86 8.18 2.50
N LEU A 150 -5.74 9.16 3.38
CA LEU A 150 -6.81 10.07 3.75
C LEU A 150 -6.65 11.34 2.93
N THR A 151 -7.33 11.39 1.80
CA THR A 151 -7.34 12.55 0.89
C THR A 151 -8.44 13.55 1.25
N THR A 152 -9.69 13.09 1.30
CA THR A 152 -10.87 13.96 1.44
C THR A 152 -11.59 13.84 2.78
N ILE A 153 -11.30 12.78 3.54
CA ILE A 153 -11.99 12.47 4.79
C ILE A 153 -11.21 12.92 6.01
N SER A 154 -11.92 13.41 7.03
CA SER A 154 -11.31 13.83 8.29
C SER A 154 -10.92 12.64 9.17
N GLU A 155 -9.75 12.71 9.78
CA GLU A 155 -9.27 11.69 10.73
C GLU A 155 -10.22 11.49 11.90
N ARG A 156 -10.84 12.58 12.40
CA ARG A 156 -11.77 12.51 13.54
C ARG A 156 -13.00 11.66 13.23
N THR A 157 -13.58 11.86 12.05
CA THR A 157 -14.74 11.05 11.62
C THR A 157 -14.39 9.58 11.51
N LEU A 158 -13.20 9.24 11.02
CA LEU A 158 -12.75 7.86 10.95
C LEU A 158 -12.42 7.29 12.33
N LEU A 159 -11.81 8.08 13.21
CA LEU A 159 -11.51 7.69 14.59
C LEU A 159 -12.79 7.27 15.31
N ASP A 160 -13.84 8.10 15.28
CA ASP A 160 -15.12 7.82 15.97
C ASP A 160 -15.83 6.55 15.46
N ILE A 161 -15.59 6.17 14.20
CA ILE A 161 -16.19 4.98 13.58
C ILE A 161 -15.36 3.73 13.89
N LEU A 162 -14.03 3.83 13.75
CA LEU A 162 -13.11 2.72 13.91
C LEU A 162 -12.92 2.33 15.37
N GLU A 163 -12.86 3.30 16.29
CA GLU A 163 -12.67 3.03 17.73
C GLU A 163 -13.82 2.20 18.34
N LYS A 164 -15.01 2.25 17.73
CA LYS A 164 -16.15 1.40 18.13
C LYS A 164 -15.94 -0.09 17.84
N HIS A 165 -15.04 -0.42 16.92
CA HIS A 165 -14.85 -1.77 16.40
C HIS A 165 -13.44 -2.32 16.67
N ILE A 166 -12.41 -1.48 16.64
CA ILE A 166 -11.00 -1.87 16.75
C ILE A 166 -10.20 -0.90 17.63
N HIS A 167 -9.08 -1.37 18.19
CA HIS A 167 -8.30 -0.59 19.16
C HIS A 167 -7.40 0.47 18.50
N TYR A 168 -7.53 1.72 18.97
CA TYR A 168 -6.66 2.82 18.55
C TYR A 168 -5.30 2.80 19.26
N HIS A 169 -4.22 2.96 18.49
CA HIS A 169 -2.87 3.15 18.98
C HIS A 169 -2.33 4.54 18.58
N GLN A 170 -1.57 5.18 19.47
CA GLN A 170 -0.96 6.50 19.19
C GLN A 170 0.27 6.43 18.27
N ALA A 171 0.91 5.26 18.18
CA ALA A 171 2.12 5.04 17.40
C ALA A 171 2.15 3.60 16.90
N PRO A 172 2.86 3.30 15.79
CA PRO A 172 3.03 1.93 15.33
C PRO A 172 3.65 1.09 16.45
N VAL A 173 3.08 -0.10 16.69
CA VAL A 173 3.70 -1.08 17.58
C VAL A 173 5.02 -1.52 16.94
N HIS A 174 6.12 -0.94 17.41
CA HIS A 174 7.45 -1.29 16.92
C HIS A 174 7.72 -2.75 17.24
N THR A 175 7.82 -3.57 16.19
CA THR A 175 8.27 -4.95 16.36
C THR A 175 9.73 -4.95 16.79
N LEU A 176 10.21 -6.05 17.40
CA LEU A 176 11.63 -6.17 17.75
C LEU A 176 12.52 -5.94 16.53
N LEU A 177 12.10 -6.42 15.35
CA LEU A 177 12.78 -6.22 14.07
C LEU A 177 12.89 -4.73 13.69
N ASP A 178 11.88 -3.90 13.98
CA ASP A 178 11.93 -2.46 13.75
C ASP A 178 12.99 -1.76 14.62
N LYS A 179 13.23 -2.26 15.84
CA LYS A 179 14.32 -1.74 16.69
C LYS A 179 15.69 -2.06 16.09
N TRP A 180 15.84 -3.25 15.51
CA TRP A 180 17.07 -3.63 14.81
C TRP A 180 17.27 -2.79 13.54
N SER A 181 16.23 -2.60 12.72
CA SER A 181 16.33 -1.81 11.50
C SER A 181 16.65 -0.34 11.78
N HIS A 182 16.02 0.26 12.79
CA HIS A 182 16.29 1.64 13.19
C HIS A 182 17.72 1.82 13.76
N THR A 183 18.21 0.80 14.46
CA THR A 183 19.60 0.78 14.96
C THR A 183 20.60 0.68 13.81
N LEU A 184 20.30 -0.14 12.80
CA LEU A 184 21.11 -0.30 11.60
C LEU A 184 21.13 0.99 10.77
N GLN A 185 19.96 1.59 10.53
CA GLN A 185 19.82 2.83 9.78
C GLN A 185 20.58 3.99 10.43
N ARG A 186 20.59 4.07 11.77
CA ARG A 186 21.38 5.07 12.48
C ARG A 186 22.89 4.87 12.31
N ARG A 187 23.35 3.63 12.09
CA ARG A 187 24.78 3.32 11.88
C ARG A 187 25.23 3.49 10.43
N PHE A 188 24.31 3.36 9.47
CA PHE A 188 24.58 3.51 8.05
C PHE A 188 23.67 4.60 7.48
N THR A 189 24.02 5.86 7.73
CA THR A 189 23.40 7.00 7.06
C THR A 189 23.80 6.97 5.59
N LEU A 190 22.93 6.42 4.73
CA LEU A 190 23.01 6.61 3.29
C LEU A 190 22.26 7.93 2.99
N ASP A 191 23.02 9.02 2.92
CA ASP A 191 22.58 10.26 2.28
C ASP A 191 22.32 10.04 0.78
#